data_AF-A0A7D9H927-F1
#
_entry.id   AF-A0A7D9H927-F1
#
_cell.length_a   1.000
_cell.length_b   1.000
_cell.length_c   1.000
_cell.angle_alpha   90.00
_cell.angle_beta   90.00
_cell.angle_gamma   90.00
#
_symmetry.space_group_name_H-M   'P 1'
#
loop_
_entity.id
_entity.type
_entity.pdbx_description
1 polymer ?
#
loop_
_entity_poly.entity_id
_entity_poly.type
_entity_poly.pdbx_seq_one_letter_code
_entity_poly.pdbx_strand_id
1 'polypeptide(L)'
;MNYLFATCISLFLVSFSVADHPGHDNIKFCSNNITECTLAGINVTCVKARNEKDGCAKDVADGKADLMLASANEMVIYAKELKIVYGQKLKTLDKFVQYYGLAIVKKGTNFTLNTLKGKNTCHTTVGKTVGWNIPVGYLLFTKKMTFTKNEYRSASDYFGDSCAPGINDKDVTDAVKKDLCKLCNGTCAVNSTEPYYDYQGAFKCMADGIKDRVGFVKQTTADEVFAAAGGNYGDASDYQLLCTDGTKADLSAYRTCNIDKRPAYALVTNKDTPDEKVTKMKDILDKAVLANLKKGSIVSSNCQNLEAYTDTVKKYVGAYGDHYNALRSHEDISAASSNLVSFALQIIAIFAFVILV
;
A
#
# COMPACT_ATOMS: atom_id res chain seq x y z
N MET A 1 -6.32 53.39 70.10
CA MET A 1 -6.36 54.09 68.79
C MET A 1 -5.34 53.39 67.90
N ASN A 2 -5.75 52.31 67.23
CA ASN A 2 -6.42 52.29 65.91
C ASN A 2 -5.37 52.01 64.81
N TYR A 3 -5.18 50.73 64.50
CA TYR A 3 -5.54 50.04 63.24
C TYR A 3 -4.28 49.80 62.38
N LEU A 4 -3.86 48.54 62.25
CA LEU A 4 -4.15 47.62 61.13
C LEU A 4 -3.40 48.03 59.84
N PHE A 5 -2.50 47.17 59.35
CA PHE A 5 -2.70 46.39 58.14
C PHE A 5 -1.45 45.55 57.82
N ALA A 6 -1.58 44.24 57.99
CA ALA A 6 -0.73 43.27 57.35
C ALA A 6 -1.23 43.08 55.91
N THR A 7 -0.38 43.29 54.92
CA THR A 7 -0.68 42.96 53.53
C THR A 7 0.14 41.74 53.10
N CYS A 8 -0.49 40.58 53.14
CA CYS A 8 -0.06 39.39 52.41
C CYS A 8 -0.16 39.69 50.91
N ILE A 9 0.97 39.71 50.21
CA ILE A 9 1.01 39.73 48.75
C ILE A 9 0.79 38.29 48.29
N SER A 10 -0.47 37.93 48.02
CA SER A 10 -0.81 36.74 47.26
C SER A 10 -0.47 36.99 45.78
N LEU A 11 0.62 36.40 45.29
CA LEU A 11 0.87 36.26 43.85
C LEU A 11 -0.21 35.35 43.26
N PHE A 12 -1.29 35.93 42.75
CA PHE A 12 -2.08 35.30 41.71
C PHE A 12 -1.31 35.46 40.40
N LEU A 13 -0.51 34.44 40.06
CA LEU A 13 -0.11 34.19 38.69
C LEU A 13 -1.37 33.84 37.91
N VAL A 14 -2.05 34.87 37.39
CA VAL A 14 -3.00 34.67 36.30
C VAL A 14 -2.15 34.26 35.11
N SER A 15 -2.07 32.95 34.88
CA SER A 15 -1.60 32.40 33.63
C SER A 15 -2.48 32.98 32.54
N PHE A 16 -2.05 34.06 31.91
CA PHE A 16 -2.53 34.43 30.60
C PHE A 16 -2.06 33.32 29.67
N SER A 17 -2.87 32.26 29.54
CA SER A 17 -2.89 31.46 28.33
C SER A 17 -3.19 32.45 27.22
N VAL A 18 -2.15 32.90 26.55
CA VAL A 18 -2.25 33.51 25.24
C VAL A 18 -3.04 32.50 24.42
N ALA A 19 -4.29 32.82 24.12
CA ALA A 19 -5.01 32.12 23.09
C ALA A 19 -4.19 32.33 21.82
N ASP A 20 -3.52 31.25 21.37
CA ASP A 20 -2.86 31.19 20.09
C ASP A 20 -3.83 31.75 19.05
N HIS A 21 -3.51 32.92 18.50
CA HIS A 21 -4.17 33.39 17.31
C HIS A 21 -3.97 32.31 16.23
N PRO A 22 -4.98 31.94 15.43
CA PRO A 22 -4.82 31.02 14.31
C PRO A 22 -4.05 31.72 13.18
N GLY A 23 -2.77 31.99 13.44
CA GLY A 23 -1.84 32.63 12.53
C GLY A 23 -1.08 31.58 11.76
N HIS A 24 -1.30 31.53 10.44
CA HIS A 24 -0.23 31.34 9.46
C HIS A 24 0.69 30.12 9.56
N ASP A 25 0.30 29.01 10.18
CA ASP A 25 1.13 27.80 10.10
C ASP A 25 1.19 27.32 8.62
N ASN A 26 2.41 27.30 8.08
CA ASN A 26 2.67 26.83 6.71
C ASN A 26 2.34 25.33 6.62
N ILE A 27 1.78 24.87 5.50
CA ILE A 27 1.39 23.46 5.35
C ILE A 27 2.64 22.57 5.43
N LYS A 28 2.69 21.66 6.40
CA LYS A 28 3.80 20.70 6.58
C LYS A 28 3.60 19.49 5.66
N PHE A 29 4.33 19.45 4.54
CA PHE A 29 4.32 18.30 3.64
C PHE A 29 5.36 17.27 4.10
N CYS A 30 4.93 16.06 4.49
CA CYS A 30 5.83 15.01 4.91
C CYS A 30 6.42 14.27 3.70
N SER A 31 7.76 14.21 3.62
CA SER A 31 8.49 13.48 2.58
C SER A 31 9.70 12.77 3.16
N ASN A 32 10.02 11.59 2.61
CA ASN A 32 11.26 10.88 2.91
C ASN A 32 12.49 11.56 2.29
N ASN A 33 12.30 12.38 1.26
CA ASN A 33 13.35 13.13 0.58
C ASN A 33 13.03 14.64 0.56
N ILE A 34 13.58 15.36 1.54
CA ILE A 34 13.34 16.80 1.72
C ILE A 34 13.99 17.63 0.62
N THR A 35 15.19 17.25 0.19
CA THR A 35 15.90 17.93 -0.89
C THR A 35 15.07 17.91 -2.17
N GLU A 36 14.52 16.74 -2.50
CA GLU A 36 13.63 16.59 -3.64
C GLU A 36 12.31 17.36 -3.44
N CYS A 37 11.64 17.20 -2.30
CA CYS A 37 10.40 17.92 -1.98
C CYS A 37 10.50 19.45 -2.20
N THR A 38 11.59 20.07 -1.75
CA THR A 38 11.82 21.51 -1.92
C THR A 38 11.93 21.93 -3.40
N LEU A 39 12.30 21.03 -4.31
CA LEU A 39 12.33 21.30 -5.76
C LEU A 39 10.94 21.60 -6.35
N ALA A 40 9.85 21.28 -5.64
CA ALA A 40 8.51 21.67 -6.06
C ALA A 40 8.31 23.19 -6.04
N GLY A 41 9.04 23.93 -5.19
CA GLY A 41 8.94 25.39 -5.11
C GLY A 41 7.54 25.92 -4.82
N ILE A 42 6.72 25.13 -4.10
CA ILE A 42 5.37 25.49 -3.67
C ILE A 42 5.38 25.98 -2.22
N ASN A 43 4.32 26.68 -1.81
CA ASN A 43 4.21 27.25 -0.45
C ASN A 43 3.85 26.17 0.59
N VAL A 44 4.78 25.25 0.84
CA VAL A 44 4.72 24.22 1.88
C VAL A 44 6.06 24.13 2.60
N THR A 45 6.07 23.66 3.83
CA THR A 45 7.29 23.29 4.55
C THR A 45 7.48 21.78 4.42
N CYS A 46 8.53 21.36 3.72
CA CYS A 46 8.89 19.94 3.63
C CYS A 46 9.49 19.44 4.95
N VAL A 47 8.90 18.39 5.54
CA VAL A 47 9.35 17.80 6.81
C VAL A 47 9.58 16.29 6.65
N LYS A 48 10.54 15.73 7.41
CA LYS A 48 10.71 14.28 7.50
C LYS A 48 9.74 13.71 8.54
N ALA A 49 9.49 12.41 8.44
CA ALA A 49 8.89 11.68 9.54
C ALA A 49 9.73 11.85 10.82
N ARG A 50 9.09 12.07 11.96
CA ARG A 50 9.74 12.25 13.27
C ARG A 50 10.44 10.97 13.72
N ASN A 51 9.91 9.82 13.32
CA ASN A 51 10.48 8.50 13.55
C ASN A 51 10.57 7.77 12.21
N GLU A 52 11.79 7.38 11.83
CA GLU A 52 12.05 6.67 10.57
C GLU A 52 11.32 5.31 10.51
N LYS A 53 11.05 4.67 11.65
CA LYS A 53 10.31 3.40 11.71
C LYS A 53 8.82 3.57 11.43
N ASP A 54 8.26 4.70 11.81
CA ASP A 54 6.81 4.99 11.73
C ASP A 54 6.42 5.58 10.36
N GLY A 55 7.33 6.35 9.75
CA GLY A 55 7.16 6.93 8.42
C GLY A 55 6.14 8.08 8.34
N CYS A 56 6.04 8.69 7.16
CA CYS A 56 5.18 9.86 6.96
C CYS A 56 3.68 9.55 7.12
N ALA A 57 3.24 8.35 6.72
CA ALA A 57 1.83 7.95 6.83
C ALA A 57 1.33 8.00 8.27
N LYS A 58 2.15 7.53 9.21
CA LYS A 58 1.85 7.61 10.63
C LYS A 58 1.81 9.06 11.13
N ASP A 59 2.79 9.87 10.76
CA ASP A 59 2.84 11.26 11.24
C ASP A 59 1.67 12.09 10.72
N VAL A 60 1.23 11.88 9.48
CA VAL A 60 0.02 12.53 8.97
C VAL A 60 -1.23 11.95 9.63
N ALA A 61 -1.32 10.63 9.82
CA ALA A 61 -2.43 10.00 10.54
C ALA A 61 -2.53 10.48 12.00
N ASP A 62 -1.42 10.77 12.68
CA ASP A 62 -1.37 11.29 14.05
C ASP A 62 -1.51 12.83 14.12
N GLY A 63 -1.65 13.54 12.99
CA GLY A 63 -1.73 15.01 12.94
C GLY A 63 -0.42 15.73 13.24
N LYS A 64 0.72 15.04 13.17
CA LYS A 64 2.07 15.58 13.40
C LYS A 64 2.67 16.26 12.17
N ALA A 65 2.16 15.92 10.99
CA ALA A 65 2.37 16.58 9.70
C ALA A 65 1.03 16.73 8.98
N ASP A 66 0.97 17.60 7.97
CA ASP A 66 -0.32 18.07 7.44
C ASP A 66 -0.75 17.33 6.17
N LEU A 67 0.19 17.02 5.29
CA LEU A 67 -0.07 16.48 3.96
C LEU A 67 1.05 15.53 3.56
N MET A 68 0.72 14.49 2.82
CA MET A 68 1.71 13.65 2.15
C MET A 68 1.15 12.98 0.91
N LEU A 69 2.03 12.39 0.10
CA LEU A 69 1.67 11.45 -0.95
C LEU A 69 1.68 10.02 -0.39
N ALA A 70 0.51 9.44 -0.13
CA ALA A 70 0.37 8.10 0.41
C ALA A 70 0.23 7.03 -0.67
N SER A 71 0.91 5.90 -0.46
CA SER A 71 0.74 4.67 -1.22
C SER A 71 -0.56 3.95 -0.86
N ALA A 72 -0.98 3.02 -1.72
CA ALA A 72 -2.16 2.19 -1.44
C ALA A 72 -2.05 1.42 -0.11
N ASN A 73 -0.87 0.88 0.22
CA ASN A 73 -0.66 0.15 1.47
C ASN A 73 -0.82 1.06 2.69
N GLU A 74 -0.21 2.24 2.67
CA GLU A 74 -0.33 3.22 3.76
C GLU A 74 -1.77 3.68 3.93
N MET A 75 -2.50 3.89 2.84
CA MET A 75 -3.93 4.22 2.86
C MET A 75 -4.78 3.10 3.45
N VAL A 76 -4.41 1.83 3.26
CA VAL A 76 -5.12 0.70 3.89
C VAL A 76 -4.85 0.68 5.40
N ILE A 77 -3.59 0.85 5.80
CA ILE A 77 -3.17 0.83 7.22
C ILE A 77 -3.85 1.95 8.02
N TYR A 78 -3.88 3.17 7.48
CA TYR A 78 -4.42 4.36 8.16
C TYR A 78 -5.77 4.80 7.59
N ALA A 79 -6.58 3.85 7.10
CA ALA A 79 -7.83 4.14 6.41
C ALA A 79 -8.85 4.91 7.27
N LYS A 80 -8.78 4.80 8.60
CA LYS A 80 -9.69 5.45 9.55
C LYS A 80 -9.18 6.81 10.01
N GLU A 81 -7.89 7.06 9.89
CA GLU A 81 -7.19 8.25 10.39
C GLU A 81 -6.95 9.29 9.28
N LEU A 82 -7.07 8.87 8.02
CA LEU A 82 -6.80 9.72 6.85
C LEU A 82 -8.08 10.07 6.08
N LYS A 83 -8.02 11.20 5.36
CA LYS A 83 -8.93 11.55 4.26
C LYS A 83 -8.15 11.99 3.03
N ILE A 84 -8.75 11.79 1.85
CA ILE A 84 -8.14 12.17 0.57
C ILE A 84 -8.32 13.68 0.34
N VAL A 85 -7.23 14.37 0.01
CA VAL A 85 -7.26 15.75 -0.51
C VAL A 85 -7.43 15.73 -2.02
N TYR A 86 -6.58 14.95 -2.70
CA TYR A 86 -6.66 14.69 -4.14
C TYR A 86 -6.23 13.25 -4.46
N GLY A 87 -6.99 12.60 -5.33
CA GLY A 87 -6.51 11.42 -6.04
C GLY A 87 -5.69 11.80 -7.28
N GLN A 88 -5.11 10.82 -7.94
CA GLN A 88 -4.36 11.04 -9.18
C GLN A 88 -4.96 10.27 -10.35
N LYS A 89 -5.00 10.92 -11.52
CA LYS A 89 -5.12 10.24 -12.80
C LYS A 89 -3.72 10.12 -13.41
N LEU A 90 -3.29 8.90 -13.71
CA LEU A 90 -2.01 8.66 -14.36
C LEU A 90 -2.21 8.56 -15.88
N LYS A 91 -1.15 8.85 -16.63
CA LYS A 91 -1.18 8.69 -18.10
C LYS A 91 -1.64 7.27 -18.46
N THR A 92 -2.49 7.17 -19.48
CA THR A 92 -3.02 5.92 -20.07
C THR A 92 -3.84 5.03 -19.13
N LEU A 93 -4.17 5.48 -17.92
CA LEU A 93 -4.90 4.70 -16.92
C LEU A 93 -6.22 5.35 -16.54
N ASP A 94 -7.12 4.54 -15.99
CA ASP A 94 -8.37 5.05 -15.42
C ASP A 94 -8.05 5.95 -14.20
N LYS A 95 -9.02 6.79 -13.81
CA LYS A 95 -8.87 7.63 -12.61
C LYS A 95 -8.57 6.76 -11.39
N PHE A 96 -7.66 7.24 -10.55
CA PHE A 96 -7.29 6.59 -9.28
C PHE A 96 -6.65 5.20 -9.43
N VAL A 97 -6.18 4.82 -10.63
CA VAL A 97 -5.52 3.53 -10.88
C VAL A 97 -4.04 3.73 -11.13
N GLN A 98 -3.19 2.97 -10.41
CA GLN A 98 -1.77 2.86 -10.69
C GLN A 98 -1.46 1.79 -11.73
N TYR A 99 -2.00 0.58 -11.54
CA TYR A 99 -1.75 -0.60 -12.37
C TYR A 99 -2.96 -1.52 -12.31
N TYR A 100 -3.12 -2.38 -13.32
CA TYR A 100 -4.01 -3.53 -13.27
C TYR A 100 -3.18 -4.76 -12.89
N GLY A 101 -3.60 -5.49 -11.86
CA GLY A 101 -2.98 -6.77 -11.48
C GLY A 101 -3.53 -7.89 -12.35
N LEU A 102 -2.67 -8.47 -13.18
CA LEU A 102 -3.05 -9.47 -14.18
C LEU A 102 -2.52 -10.85 -13.83
N ALA A 103 -3.27 -11.87 -14.20
CA ALA A 103 -2.80 -13.25 -14.32
C ALA A 103 -2.64 -13.56 -15.81
N ILE A 104 -1.38 -13.70 -16.27
CA ILE A 104 -1.05 -13.98 -17.67
C ILE A 104 -0.62 -15.45 -17.81
N VAL A 105 -1.08 -16.11 -18.86
CA VAL A 105 -0.70 -17.47 -19.24
C VAL A 105 -0.38 -17.55 -20.73
N LYS A 106 0.30 -18.61 -21.15
CA LYS A 106 0.36 -18.99 -22.57
C LYS A 106 -1.02 -19.39 -23.10
N LYS A 107 -1.29 -19.10 -24.37
CA LYS A 107 -2.49 -19.54 -25.06
C LYS A 107 -2.55 -21.07 -25.13
N GLY A 108 -3.74 -21.62 -24.90
CA GLY A 108 -3.98 -23.06 -24.83
C GLY A 108 -3.74 -23.69 -23.45
N THR A 109 -3.45 -22.89 -22.42
CA THR A 109 -3.47 -23.36 -21.02
C THR A 109 -4.86 -23.89 -20.63
N ASN A 110 -4.90 -25.04 -19.94
CA ASN A 110 -6.12 -25.77 -19.58
C ASN A 110 -6.73 -25.40 -18.22
N PHE A 111 -6.20 -24.39 -17.52
CA PHE A 111 -6.72 -23.91 -16.25
C PHE A 111 -7.23 -22.47 -16.34
N THR A 112 -7.94 -22.03 -15.31
CA THR A 112 -8.49 -20.67 -15.15
C THR A 112 -8.00 -20.08 -13.83
N LEU A 113 -8.31 -18.80 -13.58
CA LEU A 113 -8.01 -18.16 -12.29
C LEU A 113 -8.65 -18.92 -11.11
N ASN A 114 -9.80 -19.56 -11.35
CA ASN A 114 -10.56 -20.29 -10.35
C ASN A 114 -10.03 -21.72 -10.09
N THR A 115 -9.08 -22.20 -10.88
CA THR A 115 -8.52 -23.56 -10.78
C THR A 115 -7.00 -23.53 -10.61
N LEU A 116 -6.48 -22.53 -9.89
CA LEU A 116 -5.03 -22.34 -9.67
C LEU A 116 -4.42 -23.27 -8.62
N LYS A 117 -5.23 -24.02 -7.86
CA LYS A 117 -4.71 -24.97 -6.88
C LYS A 117 -3.80 -26.00 -7.55
N GLY A 118 -2.59 -26.16 -7.03
CA GLY A 118 -1.55 -27.05 -7.57
C GLY A 118 -0.97 -26.62 -8.92
N LYS A 119 -1.21 -25.39 -9.38
CA LYS A 119 -0.61 -24.84 -10.60
C LYS A 119 0.66 -24.07 -10.28
N ASN A 120 1.57 -24.07 -11.24
CA ASN A 120 2.86 -23.41 -11.11
C ASN A 120 2.71 -21.90 -11.26
N THR A 121 3.42 -21.11 -10.45
CA THR A 121 3.25 -19.65 -10.41
C THR A 121 4.56 -18.88 -10.48
N CYS A 122 4.48 -17.69 -11.07
CA CYS A 122 5.62 -16.78 -11.24
C CYS A 122 5.23 -15.40 -10.70
N HIS A 123 5.97 -14.94 -9.71
CA HIS A 123 5.68 -13.72 -8.96
C HIS A 123 6.85 -12.74 -9.09
N THR A 124 6.55 -11.44 -9.13
CA THR A 124 7.60 -10.41 -9.20
C THR A 124 8.53 -10.45 -7.99
N THR A 125 7.92 -10.55 -6.80
CA THR A 125 8.54 -10.56 -5.47
C THR A 125 7.41 -10.83 -4.48
N VAL A 126 7.70 -11.48 -3.36
CA VAL A 126 6.78 -11.47 -2.21
C VAL A 126 6.49 -10.05 -1.70
N GLY A 127 5.29 -9.82 -1.18
CA GLY A 127 4.86 -8.53 -0.61
C GLY A 127 4.63 -7.37 -1.61
N LYS A 128 5.06 -7.49 -2.87
CA LYS A 128 4.76 -6.50 -3.93
C LYS A 128 3.28 -6.50 -4.27
N THR A 129 2.74 -5.33 -4.62
CA THR A 129 1.29 -5.17 -4.86
C THR A 129 0.76 -6.11 -5.95
N VAL A 130 1.26 -6.00 -7.18
CA VAL A 130 0.70 -6.72 -8.34
C VAL A 130 1.13 -8.18 -8.37
N GLY A 131 2.40 -8.47 -8.08
CA GLY A 131 2.91 -9.84 -8.13
C GLY A 131 2.56 -10.71 -6.93
N TRP A 132 2.10 -10.13 -5.81
CA TRP A 132 1.80 -10.88 -4.59
C TRP A 132 0.50 -10.47 -3.92
N ASN A 133 0.37 -9.21 -3.49
CA ASN A 133 -0.75 -8.82 -2.62
C ASN A 133 -2.11 -8.94 -3.33
N ILE A 134 -2.18 -8.57 -4.62
CA ILE A 134 -3.40 -8.74 -5.43
C ILE A 134 -3.72 -10.24 -5.62
N PRO A 135 -2.85 -11.09 -6.22
CA PRO A 135 -3.22 -12.48 -6.50
C PRO A 135 -3.40 -13.34 -5.24
N VAL A 136 -2.47 -13.28 -4.28
CA VAL A 136 -2.53 -14.07 -3.04
C VAL A 136 -3.66 -13.55 -2.15
N GLY A 137 -3.77 -12.22 -2.00
CA GLY A 137 -4.83 -11.59 -1.22
C GLY A 137 -6.22 -11.83 -1.80
N TYR A 138 -6.39 -11.78 -3.13
CA TYR A 138 -7.65 -12.14 -3.80
C TYR A 138 -8.06 -13.58 -3.50
N LEU A 139 -7.12 -14.53 -3.60
CA LEU A 139 -7.40 -15.95 -3.35
C LEU A 139 -7.78 -16.22 -1.88
N LEU A 140 -7.14 -15.54 -0.93
CA LEU A 140 -7.49 -15.60 0.50
C LEU A 140 -8.85 -14.94 0.77
N PHE A 141 -9.05 -13.72 0.27
CA PHE A 141 -10.27 -12.94 0.47
C PHE A 141 -11.51 -13.66 -0.08
N THR A 142 -11.40 -14.23 -1.28
CA THR A 142 -12.47 -14.99 -1.93
C THR A 142 -12.57 -16.44 -1.44
N LYS A 143 -11.78 -16.83 -0.43
CA LYS A 143 -11.75 -18.16 0.20
C LYS A 143 -11.45 -19.30 -0.78
N LYS A 144 -10.80 -19.01 -1.91
CA LYS A 144 -10.29 -20.04 -2.83
C LYS A 144 -9.04 -20.71 -2.26
N MET A 145 -8.23 -19.93 -1.54
CA MET A 145 -7.08 -20.39 -0.78
C MET A 145 -7.37 -20.25 0.72
N THR A 146 -7.00 -21.27 1.49
CA THR A 146 -7.11 -21.24 2.96
C THR A 146 -5.91 -20.50 3.55
N PHE A 147 -6.15 -19.66 4.55
CA PHE A 147 -5.07 -19.05 5.33
C PHE A 147 -4.47 -20.06 6.30
N THR A 148 -3.18 -20.33 6.18
CA THR A 148 -2.41 -21.25 7.04
C THR A 148 -1.20 -20.52 7.61
N LYS A 149 -1.25 -20.14 8.89
CA LYS A 149 -0.17 -19.44 9.64
C LYS A 149 0.21 -18.05 9.13
N ASN A 150 0.64 -17.94 7.87
CA ASN A 150 0.93 -16.70 7.16
C ASN A 150 0.66 -16.87 5.65
N GLU A 151 0.73 -15.78 4.89
CA GLU A 151 0.48 -15.77 3.45
C GLU A 151 1.46 -16.65 2.65
N TYR A 152 2.71 -16.76 3.10
CA TYR A 152 3.72 -17.57 2.43
C TYR A 152 3.42 -19.06 2.55
N ARG A 153 3.10 -19.52 3.76
CA ARG A 153 2.71 -20.90 4.00
C ARG A 153 1.41 -21.24 3.29
N SER A 154 0.43 -20.33 3.33
CA SER A 154 -0.83 -20.47 2.58
C SER A 154 -0.58 -20.66 1.08
N ALA A 155 0.27 -19.82 0.49
CA ALA A 155 0.63 -19.92 -0.92
C ALA A 155 1.38 -21.23 -1.24
N SER A 156 2.33 -21.63 -0.40
CA SER A 156 3.10 -22.87 -0.53
C SER A 156 2.22 -24.12 -0.45
N ASP A 157 1.20 -24.14 0.40
CA ASP A 157 0.26 -25.27 0.50
C ASP A 157 -0.75 -25.31 -0.67
N TYR A 158 -1.01 -24.16 -1.32
CA TYR A 158 -2.05 -24.01 -2.34
C TYR A 158 -1.54 -24.16 -3.77
N PHE A 159 -0.42 -23.54 -4.11
CA PHE A 159 0.17 -23.59 -5.45
C PHE A 159 1.02 -24.85 -5.66
N GLY A 160 1.43 -25.07 -6.91
CA GLY A 160 2.50 -26.00 -7.24
C GLY A 160 3.87 -25.37 -7.01
N ASP A 161 4.81 -25.70 -7.89
CA ASP A 161 6.14 -25.09 -7.85
C ASP A 161 6.03 -23.60 -8.20
N SER A 162 6.72 -22.74 -7.45
CA SER A 162 6.65 -21.29 -7.67
C SER A 162 8.04 -20.66 -7.86
N CYS A 163 8.07 -19.49 -8.48
CA CYS A 163 9.16 -18.54 -8.27
C CYS A 163 8.61 -17.24 -7.65
N ALA A 164 8.94 -17.02 -6.38
CA ALA A 164 8.55 -15.86 -5.60
C ALA A 164 9.77 -15.27 -4.86
N PRO A 165 10.55 -14.40 -5.52
CA PRO A 165 11.77 -13.84 -4.93
C PRO A 165 11.52 -13.03 -3.66
N GLY A 166 12.54 -12.98 -2.78
CA GLY A 166 12.57 -12.07 -1.63
C GLY A 166 11.96 -12.58 -0.33
N ILE A 167 11.75 -13.88 -0.21
CA ILE A 167 11.33 -14.50 1.04
C ILE A 167 12.47 -14.42 2.06
N ASN A 168 12.17 -13.86 3.23
CA ASN A 168 13.09 -13.79 4.36
C ASN A 168 13.06 -15.12 5.13
N ASP A 169 14.25 -15.66 5.44
CA ASP A 169 14.41 -16.92 6.18
C ASP A 169 13.80 -16.88 7.57
N LYS A 170 13.60 -15.68 8.13
CA LYS A 170 12.95 -15.50 9.43
C LYS A 170 11.43 -15.68 9.38
N ASP A 171 10.83 -15.55 8.19
CA ASP A 171 9.37 -15.51 8.03
C ASP A 171 8.79 -16.89 7.70
N VAL A 172 9.61 -17.83 7.24
CA VAL A 172 9.19 -19.15 6.74
C VAL A 172 10.15 -20.28 7.12
N THR A 173 9.72 -21.52 6.95
CA THR A 173 10.61 -22.69 7.03
C THR A 173 11.35 -22.91 5.72
N ASP A 174 12.46 -23.64 5.75
CA ASP A 174 13.20 -24.02 4.54
C ASP A 174 12.34 -24.75 3.50
N ALA A 175 11.39 -25.57 3.95
CA ALA A 175 10.45 -26.26 3.05
C ALA A 175 9.56 -25.27 2.29
N VAL A 176 8.96 -24.29 2.98
CA VAL A 176 8.12 -23.27 2.35
C VAL A 176 8.93 -22.41 1.39
N LYS A 177 10.16 -22.01 1.79
CA LYS A 177 11.06 -21.27 0.91
C LYS A 177 11.42 -22.08 -0.33
N LYS A 178 11.73 -23.37 -0.16
CA LYS A 178 12.07 -24.27 -1.27
C LYS A 178 10.92 -24.35 -2.27
N ASP A 179 9.69 -24.55 -1.82
CA ASP A 179 8.52 -24.65 -2.71
C ASP A 179 8.28 -23.34 -3.46
N LEU A 180 8.38 -22.20 -2.75
CA LEU A 180 8.16 -20.88 -3.33
C LEU A 180 9.30 -20.38 -4.24
N CYS A 181 10.48 -20.97 -4.14
CA CYS A 181 11.65 -20.63 -4.98
C CYS A 181 12.00 -21.72 -6.01
N LYS A 182 11.23 -22.81 -6.09
CA LYS A 182 11.60 -24.00 -6.89
C LYS A 182 11.71 -23.75 -8.38
N LEU A 183 10.92 -22.81 -8.92
CA LEU A 183 10.98 -22.42 -10.35
C LEU A 183 11.95 -21.29 -10.62
N CYS A 184 12.54 -20.68 -9.59
CA CYS A 184 13.48 -19.60 -9.79
C CYS A 184 14.74 -20.10 -10.52
N ASN A 185 15.33 -19.26 -11.37
CA ASN A 185 16.46 -19.63 -12.23
C ASN A 185 17.76 -18.94 -11.77
N GLY A 186 17.91 -18.83 -10.45
CA GLY A 186 18.95 -18.07 -9.78
C GLY A 186 18.86 -18.25 -8.27
N THR A 187 19.17 -17.18 -7.53
CA THR A 187 19.23 -17.21 -6.06
C THR A 187 17.89 -16.99 -5.36
N CYS A 188 16.79 -16.79 -6.11
CA CYS A 188 15.51 -16.33 -5.57
C CYS A 188 15.62 -14.98 -4.81
N ALA A 189 16.67 -14.19 -5.09
CA ALA A 189 16.93 -12.90 -4.44
C ALA A 189 16.23 -11.74 -5.16
N VAL A 190 16.14 -10.61 -4.45
CA VAL A 190 15.50 -9.36 -4.91
C VAL A 190 16.47 -8.51 -5.75
N ASN A 191 17.21 -9.15 -6.67
CA ASN A 191 18.26 -8.51 -7.47
C ASN A 191 18.48 -9.25 -8.79
N SER A 192 19.42 -8.76 -9.60
CA SER A 192 19.71 -9.29 -10.94
C SER A 192 20.30 -10.70 -10.96
N THR A 193 20.68 -11.28 -9.81
CA THR A 193 21.11 -12.69 -9.74
C THR A 193 19.94 -13.67 -9.83
N GLU A 194 18.71 -13.17 -9.79
CA GLU A 194 17.50 -13.92 -10.10
C GLU A 194 16.90 -13.41 -11.43
N PRO A 195 17.05 -14.13 -12.55
CA PRO A 195 16.51 -13.72 -13.85
C PRO A 195 14.98 -13.59 -13.89
N TYR A 196 14.27 -14.28 -12.98
CA TYR A 196 12.82 -14.21 -12.85
C TYR A 196 12.32 -13.16 -11.85
N TYR A 197 13.22 -12.28 -11.38
CA TYR A 197 12.86 -11.16 -10.51
C TYR A 197 12.14 -10.03 -11.25
N ASP A 198 11.22 -9.38 -10.54
CA ASP A 198 10.43 -8.24 -10.96
C ASP A 198 9.46 -8.54 -12.12
N TYR A 199 8.79 -7.52 -12.65
CA TYR A 199 7.75 -7.67 -13.67
C TYR A 199 8.20 -8.48 -14.90
N GLN A 200 9.31 -8.08 -15.53
CA GLN A 200 9.80 -8.78 -16.72
C GLN A 200 10.20 -10.21 -16.40
N GLY A 201 10.88 -10.44 -15.27
CA GLY A 201 11.30 -11.77 -14.86
C GLY A 201 10.13 -12.72 -14.58
N ALA A 202 9.08 -12.25 -13.89
CA ALA A 202 7.88 -13.05 -13.64
C ALA A 202 7.15 -13.44 -14.92
N PHE A 203 7.11 -12.54 -15.92
CA PHE A 203 6.58 -12.86 -17.24
C PHE A 203 7.44 -13.94 -17.94
N LYS A 204 8.77 -13.79 -17.92
CA LYS A 204 9.70 -14.77 -18.50
C LYS A 204 9.57 -16.15 -17.85
N CYS A 205 9.49 -16.21 -16.53
CA CYS A 205 9.23 -17.45 -15.78
C CYS A 205 7.98 -18.18 -16.27
N MET A 206 6.89 -17.44 -16.49
CA MET A 206 5.65 -18.00 -17.02
C MET A 206 5.83 -18.47 -18.46
N ALA A 207 6.46 -17.64 -19.27
CA ALA A 207 6.70 -17.91 -20.68
C ALA A 207 7.73 -19.03 -20.92
N ASP A 208 8.60 -19.35 -19.98
CA ASP A 208 9.52 -20.50 -20.06
C ASP A 208 8.83 -21.83 -19.69
N GLY A 209 7.60 -21.77 -19.15
CA GLY A 209 6.77 -22.94 -18.89
C GLY A 209 6.15 -23.59 -20.14
N ILE A 210 5.63 -24.79 -19.97
CA ILE A 210 4.97 -25.59 -21.03
C ILE A 210 3.44 -25.48 -20.92
N LYS A 211 2.92 -24.23 -20.84
CA LYS A 211 1.49 -23.89 -20.64
C LYS A 211 0.92 -24.34 -19.29
N ASP A 212 1.79 -24.59 -18.32
CA ASP A 212 1.49 -25.06 -16.96
C ASP A 212 1.65 -23.97 -15.88
N ARG A 213 2.17 -22.79 -16.26
CA ARG A 213 2.49 -21.68 -15.35
C ARG A 213 1.60 -20.46 -15.55
N VAL A 214 1.37 -19.70 -14.48
CA VAL A 214 0.76 -18.36 -14.52
C VAL A 214 1.73 -17.30 -13.97
N GLY A 215 1.80 -16.17 -14.65
CA GLY A 215 2.61 -15.01 -14.25
C GLY A 215 1.73 -13.88 -13.73
N PHE A 216 2.09 -13.33 -12.57
CA PHE A 216 1.37 -12.21 -11.96
C PHE A 216 2.09 -10.89 -12.18
N VAL A 217 1.59 -10.08 -13.12
CA VAL A 217 2.29 -8.90 -13.64
C VAL A 217 1.33 -7.74 -13.93
N LYS A 218 1.87 -6.56 -14.27
CA LYS A 218 1.09 -5.36 -14.62
C LYS A 218 0.79 -5.33 -16.13
N GLN A 219 -0.16 -4.49 -16.53
CA GLN A 219 -0.64 -4.41 -17.92
C GLN A 219 0.43 -4.05 -18.97
N THR A 220 1.52 -3.39 -18.61
CA THR A 220 2.58 -3.01 -19.57
C THR A 220 3.67 -4.06 -19.73
N THR A 221 3.68 -5.11 -18.91
CA THR A 221 4.82 -6.02 -18.80
C THR A 221 5.06 -6.84 -20.06
N ALA A 222 4.01 -7.31 -20.72
CA ALA A 222 4.16 -8.10 -21.95
C ALA A 222 4.84 -7.27 -23.05
N ASP A 223 4.34 -6.06 -23.31
CA ASP A 223 4.92 -5.13 -24.30
C ASP A 223 6.38 -4.78 -23.97
N GLU A 224 6.69 -4.53 -22.70
CA GLU A 224 8.06 -4.29 -22.22
C GLU A 224 8.99 -5.48 -22.52
N VAL A 225 8.51 -6.72 -22.35
CA VAL A 225 9.29 -7.93 -22.64
C VAL A 225 9.47 -8.13 -24.13
N PHE A 226 8.43 -7.97 -24.94
CA PHE A 226 8.50 -8.13 -26.40
C PHE A 226 9.49 -7.13 -27.01
N ALA A 227 9.45 -5.87 -26.57
CA ALA A 227 10.37 -4.84 -27.00
C ALA A 227 11.83 -5.13 -26.60
N ALA A 228 12.06 -5.64 -25.37
CA ALA A 228 13.40 -5.88 -24.86
C ALA A 228 14.05 -7.18 -25.37
N ALA A 229 13.24 -8.21 -25.66
CA ALA A 229 13.74 -9.55 -25.94
C ALA A 229 13.91 -9.86 -27.44
N GLY A 230 13.68 -8.89 -28.33
CA GLY A 230 13.87 -9.05 -29.78
C GLY A 230 13.06 -10.20 -30.40
N GLY A 231 11.90 -10.54 -29.82
CA GLY A 231 11.03 -11.63 -30.29
C GLY A 231 11.22 -13.00 -29.61
N ASN A 232 12.19 -13.17 -28.70
CA ASN A 232 12.42 -14.47 -28.02
C ASN A 232 11.25 -14.97 -27.16
N TYR A 233 10.30 -14.09 -26.82
CA TYR A 233 9.12 -14.43 -26.03
C TYR A 233 7.82 -14.34 -26.85
N GLY A 234 7.90 -14.43 -28.18
CA GLY A 234 6.73 -14.37 -29.06
C GLY A 234 6.05 -13.00 -29.07
N ASP A 235 4.75 -12.99 -29.32
CA ASP A 235 3.93 -11.78 -29.36
C ASP A 235 2.64 -11.90 -28.52
N ALA A 236 1.83 -10.83 -28.50
CA ALA A 236 0.62 -10.78 -27.67
C ALA A 236 -0.38 -11.91 -27.98
N SER A 237 -0.39 -12.46 -29.19
CA SER A 237 -1.31 -13.53 -29.61
C SER A 237 -0.96 -14.91 -29.02
N ASP A 238 0.26 -15.06 -28.49
CA ASP A 238 0.74 -16.27 -27.81
C ASP A 238 0.27 -16.37 -26.35
N TYR A 239 -0.37 -15.33 -25.82
CA TYR A 239 -0.73 -15.22 -24.40
C TYR A 239 -2.20 -14.82 -24.19
N GLN A 240 -2.70 -15.11 -23.00
CA GLN A 240 -4.05 -14.75 -22.58
C GLN A 240 -4.07 -14.33 -21.11
N LEU A 241 -5.05 -13.50 -20.76
CA LEU A 241 -5.39 -13.14 -19.39
C LEU A 241 -6.33 -14.19 -18.80
N LEU A 242 -6.18 -14.49 -17.51
CA LEU A 242 -7.17 -15.22 -16.73
C LEU A 242 -8.06 -14.23 -15.98
N CYS A 243 -9.36 -14.28 -16.23
CA CYS A 243 -10.34 -13.35 -15.65
C CYS A 243 -10.95 -13.91 -14.35
N THR A 244 -11.48 -13.03 -13.50
CA THR A 244 -12.09 -13.40 -12.21
C THR A 244 -13.38 -14.20 -12.36
N ASP A 245 -14.10 -14.00 -13.46
CA ASP A 245 -15.29 -14.78 -13.85
C ASP A 245 -14.97 -16.20 -14.36
N GLY A 246 -13.68 -16.56 -14.44
CA GLY A 246 -13.21 -17.87 -14.92
C GLY A 246 -12.99 -17.94 -16.43
N THR A 247 -13.29 -16.88 -17.18
CA THR A 247 -13.00 -16.81 -18.62
C THR A 247 -11.53 -16.48 -18.89
N LYS A 248 -11.17 -16.45 -20.17
CA LYS A 248 -9.88 -15.97 -20.67
C LYS A 248 -10.10 -14.86 -21.67
N ALA A 249 -9.22 -13.88 -21.71
CA ALA A 249 -9.30 -12.76 -22.66
C ALA A 249 -7.93 -12.44 -23.27
N ASP A 250 -7.93 -11.69 -24.36
CA ASP A 250 -6.70 -11.16 -24.96
C ASP A 250 -6.03 -10.14 -24.02
N LEU A 251 -4.72 -9.95 -24.17
CA LEU A 251 -3.95 -9.04 -23.31
C LEU A 251 -4.48 -7.59 -23.34
N SER A 252 -5.04 -7.16 -24.47
CA SER A 252 -5.62 -5.82 -24.65
C SER A 252 -6.88 -5.58 -23.81
N ALA A 253 -7.55 -6.64 -23.35
CA ALA A 253 -8.77 -6.56 -22.54
C ALA A 253 -8.51 -6.34 -21.05
N TYR A 254 -7.28 -5.99 -20.64
CA TYR A 254 -6.88 -5.87 -19.23
C TYR A 254 -7.78 -4.95 -18.38
N ARG A 255 -8.47 -3.98 -18.98
CA ARG A 255 -9.39 -3.09 -18.24
C ARG A 255 -10.61 -3.82 -17.68
N THR A 256 -11.11 -4.81 -18.41
CA THR A 256 -12.28 -5.60 -18.05
C THR A 256 -11.90 -6.99 -17.53
N CYS A 257 -10.74 -7.51 -17.93
CA CYS A 257 -10.18 -8.78 -17.43
C CYS A 257 -8.89 -8.52 -16.64
N ASN A 258 -9.03 -8.39 -15.32
CA ASN A 258 -7.93 -8.29 -14.36
C ASN A 258 -8.35 -8.93 -13.04
N ILE A 259 -7.39 -9.23 -12.16
CA ILE A 259 -7.69 -9.72 -10.81
C ILE A 259 -8.27 -8.56 -10.00
N ASP A 260 -7.52 -7.45 -9.95
CA ASP A 260 -7.95 -6.20 -9.33
C ASP A 260 -7.07 -5.04 -9.82
N LYS A 261 -7.45 -3.81 -9.46
CA LYS A 261 -6.71 -2.58 -9.71
C LYS A 261 -5.87 -2.21 -8.49
N ARG A 262 -4.60 -1.87 -8.70
CA ARG A 262 -3.82 -1.16 -7.68
C ARG A 262 -4.27 0.30 -7.64
N PRO A 263 -4.74 0.83 -6.50
CA PRO A 263 -5.04 2.26 -6.37
C PRO A 263 -3.80 3.13 -6.64
N ALA A 264 -4.01 4.25 -7.32
CA ALA A 264 -3.00 5.30 -7.48
C ALA A 264 -2.65 5.90 -6.11
N TYR A 265 -1.42 6.40 -5.98
CA TYR A 265 -1.07 7.20 -4.81
C TYR A 265 -2.02 8.39 -4.69
N ALA A 266 -2.30 8.83 -3.47
CA ALA A 266 -3.18 9.96 -3.21
C ALA A 266 -2.53 10.96 -2.26
N LEU A 267 -2.88 12.23 -2.43
CA LEU A 267 -2.56 13.26 -1.46
C LEU A 267 -3.53 13.15 -0.30
N VAL A 268 -3.03 12.91 0.90
CA VAL A 268 -3.83 12.61 2.10
C VAL A 268 -3.48 13.53 3.26
N THR A 269 -4.47 13.77 4.11
CA THR A 269 -4.32 14.50 5.38
C THR A 269 -5.06 13.74 6.49
N ASN A 270 -4.83 14.11 7.75
CA ASN A 270 -5.60 13.59 8.88
C ASN A 270 -7.11 13.83 8.67
N LYS A 271 -7.96 12.88 9.06
CA LYS A 271 -9.42 13.00 8.90
C LYS A 271 -10.02 14.20 9.63
N ASP A 272 -9.44 14.57 10.77
CA ASP A 272 -9.85 15.65 11.66
C ASP A 272 -9.22 17.00 11.28
N THR A 273 -8.40 17.05 10.21
CA THR A 273 -7.88 18.31 9.65
C THR A 273 -9.05 19.25 9.31
N PRO A 274 -9.10 20.49 9.83
CA PRO A 274 -10.17 21.44 9.56
C PRO A 274 -10.33 21.77 8.07
N ASP A 275 -11.57 21.97 7.61
CA ASP A 275 -11.88 22.21 6.19
C ASP A 275 -11.20 23.45 5.62
N GLU A 276 -10.98 24.49 6.43
CA GLU A 276 -10.20 25.67 6.06
C GLU A 276 -8.75 25.28 5.69
N LYS A 277 -8.13 24.39 6.47
CA LYS A 277 -6.77 23.92 6.21
C LYS A 277 -6.71 23.02 4.97
N VAL A 278 -7.73 22.18 4.75
CA VAL A 278 -7.87 21.40 3.50
C VAL A 278 -8.03 22.32 2.29
N THR A 279 -8.80 23.40 2.42
CA THR A 279 -9.00 24.40 1.36
C THR A 279 -7.68 25.09 1.02
N LYS A 280 -6.89 25.47 2.03
CA LYS A 280 -5.53 26.02 1.85
C LYS A 280 -4.61 25.02 1.14
N MET A 281 -4.65 23.73 1.49
CA MET A 281 -3.88 22.68 0.79
C MET A 281 -4.26 22.60 -0.69
N LYS A 282 -5.56 22.59 -1.00
CA LYS A 282 -6.06 22.53 -2.38
C LYS A 282 -5.64 23.76 -3.18
N ASP A 283 -5.77 24.97 -2.60
CA ASP A 283 -5.35 26.22 -3.26
C ASP A 283 -3.86 26.21 -3.63
N ILE A 284 -2.99 25.73 -2.74
CA ILE A 284 -1.54 25.58 -3.02
C ILE A 284 -1.32 24.60 -4.18
N LEU A 285 -2.01 23.47 -4.19
CA LEU A 285 -1.86 22.42 -5.20
C LEU A 285 -2.42 22.83 -6.56
N ASP A 286 -3.55 23.54 -6.59
CA ASP A 286 -4.22 23.99 -7.81
C ASP A 286 -3.45 25.10 -8.53
N LYS A 287 -2.74 25.95 -7.77
CA LYS A 287 -1.85 26.99 -8.31
C LYS A 287 -0.49 26.45 -8.76
N ALA A 288 -0.12 25.23 -8.36
CA ALA A 288 1.18 24.67 -8.66
C ALA A 288 1.28 24.16 -10.10
N VAL A 289 2.44 24.37 -10.73
CA VAL A 289 2.74 23.74 -12.01
C VAL A 289 2.98 22.24 -11.78
N LEU A 290 2.20 21.38 -12.45
CA LEU A 290 2.28 19.92 -12.27
C LEU A 290 3.69 19.36 -12.47
N ALA A 291 4.49 19.93 -13.37
CA ALA A 291 5.88 19.53 -13.57
C ALA A 291 6.74 19.74 -12.31
N ASN A 292 6.49 20.80 -11.56
CA ASN A 292 7.17 21.06 -10.29
C ASN A 292 6.72 20.07 -9.21
N LEU A 293 5.42 19.78 -9.13
CA LEU A 293 4.90 18.76 -8.20
C LEU A 293 5.54 17.39 -8.45
N LYS A 294 5.75 17.00 -9.72
CA LYS A 294 6.47 15.78 -10.10
C LYS A 294 7.94 15.83 -9.72
N LYS A 295 8.61 16.95 -10.00
CA LYS A 295 10.03 17.15 -9.67
C LYS A 295 10.28 17.04 -8.16
N GLY A 296 9.32 17.47 -7.35
CA GLY A 296 9.40 17.37 -5.90
C GLY A 296 8.81 16.10 -5.30
N SER A 297 8.43 15.12 -6.12
CA SER A 297 7.76 13.89 -5.64
C SER A 297 6.55 14.17 -4.72
N ILE A 298 5.88 15.31 -4.92
CA ILE A 298 4.60 15.66 -4.28
C ILE A 298 3.46 14.84 -4.90
N VAL A 299 3.62 14.50 -6.19
CA VAL A 299 2.74 13.61 -6.95
C VAL A 299 3.60 12.57 -7.68
N SER A 300 2.97 11.50 -8.18
CA SER A 300 3.68 10.48 -8.94
C SER A 300 4.28 11.06 -10.23
N SER A 301 5.46 10.58 -10.64
CA SER A 301 6.17 11.08 -11.83
C SER A 301 5.35 11.01 -13.13
N ASN A 302 4.48 10.01 -13.25
CA ASN A 302 3.56 9.80 -14.36
C ASN A 302 2.15 10.38 -14.14
N CYS A 303 1.94 11.20 -13.11
CA CYS A 303 0.70 11.90 -12.85
C CYS A 303 0.30 12.73 -14.08
N GLN A 304 -0.92 12.54 -14.57
CA GLN A 304 -1.49 13.36 -15.63
C GLN A 304 -2.21 14.56 -15.03
N ASN A 305 -3.09 14.34 -14.04
CA ASN A 305 -3.87 15.36 -13.35
C ASN A 305 -4.15 14.95 -11.89
N LEU A 306 -4.35 15.96 -11.03
CA LEU A 306 -5.03 15.78 -9.74
C LEU A 306 -6.53 15.66 -9.97
N GLU A 307 -7.18 14.76 -9.24
CA GLU A 307 -8.60 14.45 -9.39
C GLU A 307 -9.29 14.57 -8.04
N ALA A 308 -10.37 15.37 -8.00
CA ALA A 308 -11.16 15.53 -6.79
C ALA A 308 -11.75 14.18 -6.36
N TYR A 309 -11.70 13.92 -5.05
CA TYR A 309 -12.27 12.73 -4.44
C TYR A 309 -12.83 13.09 -3.07
N THR A 310 -14.12 12.85 -2.86
CA THR A 310 -14.85 13.30 -1.67
C THR A 310 -15.29 12.18 -0.75
N ASP A 311 -15.05 10.93 -1.16
CA ASP A 311 -15.44 9.77 -0.37
C ASP A 311 -14.31 9.33 0.59
N THR A 312 -14.55 8.26 1.34
CA THR A 312 -13.61 7.71 2.31
C THR A 312 -12.37 7.06 1.67
N VAL A 313 -11.27 7.02 2.41
CA VAL A 313 -10.05 6.29 2.03
C VAL A 313 -10.34 4.81 1.80
N LYS A 314 -11.21 4.20 2.63
CA LYS A 314 -11.64 2.80 2.46
C LYS A 314 -12.22 2.54 1.06
N LYS A 315 -13.07 3.44 0.55
CA LYS A 315 -13.61 3.30 -0.81
C LYS A 315 -12.57 3.63 -1.89
N TYR A 316 -11.60 4.51 -1.60
CA TYR A 316 -10.54 4.84 -2.55
C TYR A 316 -9.64 3.63 -2.80
N VAL A 317 -9.29 2.90 -1.74
CA VAL A 317 -8.49 1.66 -1.86
C VAL A 317 -9.32 0.49 -2.35
N GLY A 318 -10.64 0.50 -2.16
CA GLY A 318 -11.56 -0.48 -2.75
C GLY A 318 -11.23 -1.93 -2.39
N ALA A 319 -11.45 -2.84 -3.35
CA ALA A 319 -11.19 -4.28 -3.19
C ALA A 319 -9.72 -4.59 -2.85
N TYR A 320 -8.79 -3.75 -3.30
CA TYR A 320 -7.37 -3.90 -2.97
C TYR A 320 -7.14 -3.86 -1.45
N GLY A 321 -7.88 -3.02 -0.73
CA GLY A 321 -7.80 -2.97 0.73
C GLY A 321 -8.19 -4.29 1.38
N ASP A 322 -9.22 -4.95 0.87
CA ASP A 322 -9.66 -6.25 1.36
C ASP A 322 -8.62 -7.34 1.07
N HIS A 323 -8.00 -7.31 -0.12
CA HIS A 323 -6.92 -8.24 -0.50
C HIS A 323 -5.68 -8.05 0.38
N TYR A 324 -5.32 -6.78 0.64
CA TYR A 324 -4.20 -6.44 1.51
C TYR A 324 -4.41 -6.94 2.96
N ASN A 325 -5.62 -6.78 3.48
CA ASN A 325 -5.99 -7.21 4.83
C ASN A 325 -6.10 -8.72 4.95
N ALA A 326 -6.57 -9.42 3.92
CA ALA A 326 -6.67 -10.89 3.92
C ALA A 326 -5.31 -11.59 4.05
N LEU A 327 -4.21 -10.93 3.66
CA LEU A 327 -2.84 -11.42 3.86
C LEU A 327 -2.39 -11.32 5.33
N ARG A 328 -3.02 -10.43 6.10
CA ARG A 328 -2.58 -10.01 7.44
C ARG A 328 -3.60 -10.28 8.54
N SER A 329 -4.69 -10.99 8.23
CA SER A 329 -5.89 -11.12 9.07
C SER A 329 -5.70 -11.81 10.43
N HIS A 330 -4.46 -12.04 10.88
CA HIS A 330 -4.15 -12.50 12.23
C HIS A 330 -3.12 -11.63 12.99
N GLU A 331 -2.51 -10.60 12.39
CA GLU A 331 -1.67 -9.66 13.15
C GLU A 331 -2.52 -8.78 14.08
N ASP A 332 -3.73 -8.41 13.64
CA ASP A 332 -4.67 -7.57 14.42
C ASP A 332 -5.26 -8.27 15.66
N ILE A 333 -5.30 -9.61 15.69
CA ILE A 333 -5.80 -10.34 16.88
C ILE A 333 -4.78 -10.22 18.02
N SER A 334 -3.47 -10.18 17.73
CA SER A 334 -2.45 -10.06 18.78
C SER A 334 -2.47 -8.69 19.46
N ALA A 335 -2.63 -7.60 18.68
CA ALA A 335 -2.65 -6.23 19.21
C ALA A 335 -3.98 -5.87 19.91
N ALA A 336 -5.11 -6.45 19.48
CA ALA A 336 -6.38 -6.29 20.18
C ALA A 336 -6.41 -7.10 21.49
N SER A 337 -5.82 -8.31 21.50
CA SER A 337 -5.78 -9.17 22.69
C SER A 337 -4.90 -8.59 23.82
N SER A 338 -3.76 -7.97 23.50
CA SER A 338 -2.88 -7.37 24.52
C SER A 338 -3.52 -6.17 25.20
N ASN A 339 -4.26 -5.36 24.44
CA ASN A 339 -5.04 -4.25 24.99
C ASN A 339 -6.22 -4.75 25.84
N LEU A 340 -6.94 -5.80 25.42
CA LEU A 340 -8.03 -6.38 26.22
C LEU A 340 -7.54 -7.02 27.52
N VAL A 341 -6.38 -7.70 27.51
CA VAL A 341 -5.77 -8.27 28.71
C VAL A 341 -5.27 -7.18 29.66
N SER A 342 -4.70 -6.09 29.13
CA SER A 342 -4.28 -4.92 29.92
C SER A 342 -5.46 -4.20 30.58
N PHE A 343 -6.55 -3.99 29.84
CA PHE A 343 -7.79 -3.40 30.37
C PHE A 343 -8.46 -4.31 31.43
N ALA A 344 -8.47 -5.63 31.22
CA ALA A 344 -9.01 -6.57 32.19
C ALA A 344 -8.21 -6.58 33.51
N LEU A 345 -6.87 -6.53 33.44
CA LEU A 345 -6.01 -6.44 34.62
C LEU A 345 -6.20 -5.13 35.40
N GLN A 346 -6.39 -4.00 34.71
CA GLN A 346 -6.67 -2.72 35.36
C GLN A 346 -8.03 -2.70 36.06
N ILE A 347 -9.06 -3.31 35.46
CA ILE A 347 -10.39 -3.41 36.08
C ILE A 347 -10.34 -4.31 37.33
N ILE A 348 -9.62 -5.44 37.29
CA ILE A 348 -9.46 -6.32 38.46
C ILE A 348 -8.72 -5.61 39.60
N ALA A 349 -7.70 -4.79 39.30
CA ALA A 349 -6.98 -4.01 40.29
C ALA A 349 -7.85 -2.92 40.95
N ILE A 350 -8.76 -2.30 40.19
CA ILE A 350 -9.71 -1.31 40.72
C ILE A 350 -10.73 -1.99 41.64
N PHE A 351 -11.26 -3.15 41.26
CA PHE A 351 -12.20 -3.90 42.11
C PHE A 351 -11.55 -4.45 43.39
N ALA A 352 -10.27 -4.84 43.35
CA ALA A 352 -9.54 -5.26 44.54
C ALA A 352 -9.32 -4.10 45.54
N PHE A 353 -9.20 -2.86 45.05
CA PHE A 353 -9.01 -1.67 45.90
C PHE A 353 -10.31 -1.21 46.57
N VAL A 354 -11.47 -1.43 45.93
CA VAL A 354 -12.79 -1.04 46.47
C VAL A 354 -13.28 -2.01 47.57
N ILE A 355 -12.73 -3.22 47.65
CA ILE A 355 -13.09 -4.22 48.69
C ILE A 355 -12.24 -4.04 49.97
N LEU A 356 -11.21 -3.19 49.94
CA LEU A 356 -10.24 -2.99 51.04
C LEU A 356 -10.34 -1.61 51.74
N VAL A 357 -11.42 -0.85 51.50
CA VAL A 357 -11.70 0.43 52.19
C VAL A 357 -12.99 0.34 53.00
#